data_AF-A0A1Z9EHA9-F1
#
_entry.id   AF-A0A1Z9EHA9-F1
#
_cell.length_a   1.000
_cell.length_b   1.000
_cell.length_c   1.000
_cell.angle_alpha   90.00
_cell.angle_beta   90.00
_cell.angle_gamma   90.00
#
_symmetry.space_group_name_H-M   'P 1'
#
loop_
_entity.id
_entity.type
_entity.pdbx_description
1 polymer ?
#
loop_
_entity_poly.entity_id
_entity_poly.type
_entity_poly.pdbx_seq_one_letter_code
_entity_poly.pdbx_strand_id
1 'polypeptide(L)' 'MKVLLERFPYRYVESGTLENGMPDYRIQKAHEYTKRYSDMYLLDNQMQLLTAIDDFEYTKWLDPAGVSCYVKDSVSRLN' A
#
# COMPACT_ATOMS: atom_id res chain seq x y z
N MET A 1 -0.39 2.88 17.30
CA MET A 1 -0.45 2.30 15.94
C MET A 1 -1.40 1.12 15.96
N LYS A 2 -2.44 1.18 15.13
CA LYS A 2 -3.46 0.14 14.96
C LYS A 2 -3.30 -0.47 13.57
N VAL A 3 -3.23 -1.80 13.49
CA VAL A 3 -3.29 -2.49 12.19
C VAL A 3 -4.75 -2.61 11.77
N LEU A 4 -5.06 -2.09 10.58
CA LEU A 4 -6.41 -2.11 10.02
C LEU A 4 -6.64 -3.37 9.19
N LEU A 5 -5.64 -3.74 8.38
CA LEU A 5 -5.66 -4.94 7.55
C LEU A 5 -4.21 -5.36 7.25
N GLU A 6 -3.97 -6.68 7.24
CA GLU A 6 -2.70 -7.25 6.82
C GLU A 6 -2.90 -8.10 5.56
N ARG A 7 -2.08 -7.84 4.54
CA ARG A 7 -2.03 -8.58 3.26
C ARG A 7 -0.59 -8.68 2.83
N PHE A 8 0.10 -9.74 3.29
CA PHE A 8 1.53 -9.93 3.05
C PHE A 8 1.90 -9.74 1.56
N PRO A 9 2.93 -8.92 1.23
CA PRO A 9 3.94 -8.34 2.12
C PRO A 9 3.58 -6.97 2.73
N TYR A 10 2.35 -6.48 2.53
CA TYR A 10 1.90 -5.16 2.99
C TYR A 10 0.98 -5.26 4.21
N ARG A 11 0.86 -4.16 4.95
CA ARG A 11 -0.22 -3.95 5.92
C ARG A 11 -0.59 -2.47 5.99
N TYR A 12 -1.84 -2.22 6.31
CA TYR A 12 -2.42 -0.89 6.40
C TYR A 12 -2.60 -0.54 7.87
N VAL A 13 -2.12 0.64 8.28
CA VAL A 13 -2.11 1.05 9.69
C VAL A 13 -2.65 2.46 9.87
N GLU A 14 -3.21 2.68 11.04
CA GLU A 14 -3.51 4.01 11.58
C GLU A 14 -2.50 4.32 12.69
N SER A 15 -1.71 5.36 12.51
CA SER A 15 -0.59 5.75 13.38
C SER A 15 -0.88 7.00 14.20
N GLY A 16 -2.10 7.11 14.72
CA GLY A 16 -2.53 8.24 15.54
C GLY A 16 -3.08 9.38 14.69
N THR A 17 -2.80 10.61 15.09
CA THR A 17 -3.39 11.82 14.50
C THR A 17 -2.28 12.77 14.07
N LEU A 18 -2.38 13.30 12.86
CA LEU A 18 -1.49 14.31 12.31
C LEU A 18 -1.77 15.69 12.95
N GLU A 19 -0.86 16.64 12.74
CA GLU A 19 -1.02 18.02 13.25
C GLU A 19 -2.27 18.73 12.73
N ASN A 20 -2.77 18.32 11.55
CA ASN A 20 -4.00 18.83 10.96
C ASN A 20 -5.28 18.23 11.59
N GLY A 21 -5.17 17.38 12.61
CA GLY A 21 -6.28 16.74 13.29
C GLY A 21 -6.86 15.51 12.57
N MET A 22 -6.33 15.13 11.41
CA MET A 22 -6.77 13.95 10.65
C MET A 22 -5.98 12.70 11.09
N PRO A 23 -6.56 11.49 10.95
CA PRO A 23 -5.83 10.25 11.21
C PRO A 23 -4.60 10.10 10.30
N ASP A 24 -3.51 9.60 10.86
CA ASP A 24 -2.29 9.25 10.13
C ASP A 24 -2.41 7.84 9.56
N TYR A 25 -2.63 7.71 8.25
CA TYR A 25 -2.75 6.42 7.59
C TYR A 25 -1.46 6.06 6.85
N ARG A 26 -0.93 4.86 7.08
CA ARG A 26 0.31 4.40 6.44
C ARG A 26 0.16 3.00 5.86
N ILE A 27 0.89 2.74 4.78
CA ILE A 27 1.18 1.39 4.30
C ILE A 27 2.56 1.02 4.82
N GLN A 28 2.67 -0.14 5.45
CA GLN A 28 3.94 -0.72 5.85
C GLN A 28 4.23 -1.95 5.01
N LYS A 29 5.52 -2.17 4.70
CA LYS A 29 5.99 -3.33 3.95
C LYS A 29 6.92 -4.17 4.82
N ALA A 30 6.74 -5.48 4.79
CA ALA A 30 7.62 -6.41 5.46
C ALA A 30 8.98 -6.47 4.75
N HIS A 31 10.07 -6.33 5.50
CA HIS A 31 11.40 -6.61 5.01
C HIS A 31 11.53 -8.09 4.62
N GLU A 32 12.14 -8.36 3.47
CA GLU A 32 12.14 -9.69 2.83
C GLU A 32 12.67 -10.80 3.76
N TYR A 33 13.76 -10.54 4.48
CA TYR A 33 14.43 -11.55 5.32
C TYR A 33 13.95 -11.55 6.77
N THR A 34 13.76 -10.37 7.35
CA THR A 34 13.49 -10.22 8.79
C THR A 34 12.00 -10.23 9.10
N LYS A 35 11.14 -10.09 8.08
CA LYS A 35 9.67 -9.97 8.17
C LYS A 35 9.20 -8.83 9.08
N ARG A 36 10.09 -7.91 9.46
CA ARG A 36 9.76 -6.70 10.20
C ARG A 36 9.17 -5.68 9.25
N TYR A 37 8.08 -5.07 9.66
CA TYR A 37 7.40 -4.04 8.88
C TYR A 37 8.01 -2.66 9.15
N SER A 38 8.19 -1.89 8.08
CA SER A 38 8.59 -0.48 8.11
C SER A 38 7.62 0.35 7.28
N ASP A 39 7.49 1.64 7.61
CA ASP A 39 6.69 2.58 6.84
C ASP A 39 7.20 2.65 5.39
N MET A 40 6.29 2.39 4.45
CA MET A 40 6.56 2.41 3.02
C MET A 40 5.96 3.66 2.38
N TYR A 41 4.72 4.00 2.74
CA TYR A 41 3.97 5.09 2.12
C TYR A 41 3.03 5.76 3.13
N LEU A 42 3.02 7.09 3.17
CA LEU A 42 2.04 7.90 3.93
C LEU A 42 0.86 8.21 3.02
N LEU A 43 -0.34 7.81 3.44
CA LEU A 43 -1.57 8.06 2.70
C LEU A 43 -2.10 9.46 3.05
N ASP A 44 -2.60 10.16 2.02
CA ASP A 44 -3.05 11.54 2.12
C ASP A 44 -4.38 11.68 2.89
N ASN A 45 -5.29 10.70 2.73
CA ASN A 45 -6.61 10.71 3.35
C ASN A 45 -7.24 9.31 3.44
N GLN A 46 -8.40 9.23 4.10
CA GLN A 46 -9.15 7.98 4.26
C GLN A 46 -9.60 7.36 2.93
N MET A 47 -9.93 8.17 1.90
CA MET A 47 -10.31 7.62 0.61
C MET A 47 -9.14 6.89 -0.05
N GLN A 48 -7.92 7.43 0.02
CA GLN A 48 -6.74 6.76 -0.51
C GLN A 48 -6.46 5.44 0.23
N LEU A 49 -6.65 5.40 1.55
CA LEU A 49 -6.55 4.17 2.33
C LEU A 49 -7.54 3.11 1.83
N LEU A 50 -8.81 3.47 1.67
CA LEU A 50 -9.84 2.53 1.24
C LEU A 50 -9.55 1.99 -0.17
N THR A 51 -9.13 2.86 -1.10
CA THR A 51 -8.71 2.44 -2.44
C THR A 51 -7.55 1.45 -2.37
N ALA A 52 -6.55 1.67 -1.53
CA ALA A 52 -5.41 0.76 -1.38
C ALA A 52 -5.81 -0.59 -0.76
N ILE A 53 -6.81 -0.61 0.13
CA ILE A 53 -7.36 -1.85 0.71
C ILE A 53 -8.16 -2.64 -0.33
N ASP A 54 -8.98 -1.94 -1.11
CA ASP A 54 -9.88 -2.55 -2.09
C ASP A 54 -9.12 -3.01 -3.35
N ASP A 55 -8.11 -2.25 -3.79
CA ASP A 55 -7.25 -2.55 -4.94
C ASP A 55 -5.79 -2.84 -4.52
N PHE A 56 -5.44 -4.13 -4.55
CA PHE A 56 -4.07 -4.57 -4.26
C PHE A 56 -3.05 -4.12 -5.31
N GLU A 57 -3.46 -3.95 -6.58
CA GLU A 57 -2.59 -3.43 -7.64
C GLU A 57 -2.22 -1.97 -7.36
N TYR A 58 -3.14 -1.19 -6.79
CA TYR A 58 -2.87 0.18 -6.37
C TYR A 58 -1.81 0.24 -5.26
N THR A 59 -1.88 -0.70 -4.30
CA THR A 59 -0.86 -0.80 -3.25
C THR A 59 0.53 -1.09 -3.84
N LYS A 60 0.62 -1.97 -4.84
CA LYS A 60 1.88 -2.26 -5.54
C LYS A 60 2.38 -1.06 -6.35
N TRP A 61 1.47 -0.28 -6.94
CA TRP A 61 1.82 0.95 -7.67
C TRP A 61 2.42 2.03 -6.76
N LEU A 62 1.95 2.12 -5.52
CA LEU A 62 2.50 3.04 -4.51
C LEU A 62 3.86 2.59 -3.94
N ASP A 63 4.31 1.37 -4.22
CA ASP A 63 5.54 0.82 -3.68
C ASP A 63 6.77 1.44 -4.36
N PRO A 64 7.63 2.17 -3.62
CA PRO A 64 8.80 2.83 -4.21
C PRO A 64 9.84 1.84 -4.75
N ALA A 65 9.73 0.55 -4.44
CA ALA A 65 10.57 -0.49 -5.03
C ALA A 65 10.20 -0.82 -6.49
N GLY A 66 9.17 -0.18 -7.07
CA GLY A 66 8.79 -0.36 -8.47
C GLY A 66 8.20 -1.74 -8.77
N VAL A 67 7.40 -2.27 -7.83
CA VAL A 67 6.77 -3.59 -7.98
C VAL A 67 5.81 -3.58 -9.17
N SER A 68 5.87 -4.61 -10.01
CA SER A 68 4.96 -4.75 -11.15
C SER A 68 3.50 -4.75 -10.71
N CYS A 69 2.76 -3.78 -11.25
CA CYS A 69 1.35 -3.54 -10.97
C CYS A 69 0.61 -3.29 -12.27
N TYR A 70 -0.70 -3.58 -12.29
CA TYR A 70 -1.57 -3.39 -13.45
C TYR A 70 -1.03 -4.00 -14.74
N VAL A 71 -0.38 -5.17 -14.64
CA VAL A 71 0.16 -5.88 -15.80
C VAL A 71 -1.00 -6.35 -16.66
N LYS A 72 -1.13 -5.80 -17.87
CA LYS A 72 -2.13 -6.19 -18.86
C LYS A 72 -1.58 -7.27 -19.78
N ASP A 73 -2.47 -8.07 -20.35
CA ASP A 73 -2.12 -9.10 -21.33
C ASP A 73 -1.38 -8.52 -22.54
N SER A 74 -0.45 -9.31 -23.08
CA SER A 74 0.27 -8.99 -24.31
C SER A 74 -0.68 -9.00 -25.50
N VAL A 75 -0.92 -7.83 -26.11
CA VAL A 75 -1.67 -7.74 -27.36
C VAL A 75 -0.75 -8.06 -28.52
N SER A 76 -0.86 -9.26 -29.09
CA SER A 76 -0.24 -9.58 -30.38
C SER A 76 -1.15 -9.12 -31.53
N ARG A 77 -0.59 -8.47 -32.56
CA ARG A 77 -1.31 -8.26 -33.83
C ARG A 77 -1.65 -9.63 -34.42
N LEU A 78 -2.94 -9.92 -34.61
CA LEU A 78 -3.36 -10.95 -35.55
C LEU A 78 -2.92 -10.48 -36.94
N ASN A 79 -1.98 -11.22 -37.54
CA ASN A 79 -1.56 -11.05 -38.92
C ASN A 79 -2.69 -11.44 -39.88
#